data_AF-Q3T935-F1
#
_entry.id   AF-Q3T935-F1
#
_cell.length_a   1.000
_cell.length_b   1.000
_cell.length_c   1.000
_cell.angle_alpha   90.00
_cell.angle_beta   90.00
_cell.angle_gamma   90.00
#
_symmetry.space_group_name_H-M   'P 1'
#
loop_
_entity.id
_entity.type
_entity.pdbx_description
1 polymer ?
#
loop_
_entity_poly.entity_id
_entity_poly.type
_entity_poly.pdbx_seq_one_letter_code
_entity_poly.pdbx_strand_id
1 'polypeptide(L)'
;MNVDQKEENVLTPSPIDRGSFTQQATRVEIFSEGRYRAFVQDLECMWRWEIHRDGDFVQEGCSLSESSSREAVGHVVSFYQHRDRGDVSRADAQY
;
A
#
# COMPACT_ATOMS: atom_id res chain seq x y z
N MET A 1 -31.28 48.92 16.13
CA MET A 1 -31.61 47.53 16.49
C MET A 1 -31.41 46.75 15.20
N ASN A 2 -30.28 46.07 14.94
CA ASN A 2 -29.71 44.91 15.66
C ASN A 2 -30.82 43.86 15.81
N VAL A 3 -30.76 42.60 15.37
CA VAL A 3 -29.73 41.62 14.92
C VAL A 3 -30.34 40.91 13.68
N ASP A 4 -29.66 40.37 12.66
CA ASP A 4 -28.44 39.52 12.60
C ASP A 4 -27.65 39.70 11.28
N GLN A 5 -26.44 39.13 11.20
CA GLN A 5 -25.79 38.67 9.97
C GLN A 5 -25.29 37.25 10.20
N LYS A 6 -25.96 36.25 9.64
CA LYS A 6 -25.43 34.88 9.61
C LYS A 6 -24.59 34.68 8.36
N GLU A 7 -23.29 34.92 8.50
CA GLU A 7 -22.32 34.36 7.57
C GLU A 7 -22.34 32.84 7.71
N GLU A 8 -23.01 32.18 6.77
CA GLU A 8 -22.89 30.75 6.58
C GLU A 8 -21.47 30.48 6.06
N ASN A 9 -20.56 30.17 6.98
CA ASN A 9 -19.18 29.78 6.66
C ASN A 9 -19.21 28.39 6.01
N VAL A 10 -19.55 28.37 4.71
CA VAL A 10 -19.48 27.19 3.85
C VAL A 10 -18.01 26.80 3.75
N LEU A 11 -17.61 25.87 4.62
CA LEU A 11 -16.35 25.13 4.54
C LEU A 11 -16.34 24.30 3.25
N THR A 12 -16.11 24.97 2.13
CA THR A 12 -15.70 24.31 0.89
C THR A 12 -14.34 23.67 1.18
N PRO A 13 -14.20 22.34 1.11
CA PRO A 13 -12.90 21.72 1.23
C PRO A 13 -12.08 22.18 0.02
N SER A 14 -11.06 23.02 0.26
CA SER A 14 -10.08 23.37 -0.76
C SER A 14 -9.58 22.08 -1.42
N PRO A 15 -9.39 22.05 -2.75
CA PRO A 15 -8.78 20.91 -3.40
C PRO A 15 -7.45 20.62 -2.72
N ILE A 16 -7.36 19.48 -2.04
CA ILE A 16 -6.10 19.04 -1.44
C ILE A 16 -5.14 18.85 -2.61
N ASP A 17 -4.10 19.68 -2.67
CA ASP A 17 -3.00 19.46 -3.59
C ASP A 17 -2.23 18.21 -3.16
N ARG A 18 -2.74 17.06 -3.62
CA ARG A 18 -2.12 15.75 -3.44
C ARG A 18 -0.78 15.63 -4.19
N GLY A 19 -0.38 16.63 -4.97
CA GLY A 19 0.80 16.60 -5.82
C GLY A 19 2.14 16.78 -5.10
N SER A 20 2.16 17.36 -3.89
CA SER A 20 3.41 17.84 -3.26
C SER A 20 4.01 16.95 -2.16
N PHE A 21 3.25 16.02 -1.58
CA PHE A 21 3.74 15.17 -0.46
C PHE A 21 4.63 13.98 -0.90
N THR A 22 4.81 13.76 -2.20
CA THR A 22 5.46 12.56 -2.76
C THR A 22 6.97 12.70 -2.96
N GLN A 23 7.56 13.88 -2.73
CA GLN A 23 8.79 14.25 -3.46
C GLN A 23 10.11 13.61 -2.97
N GLN A 24 10.21 13.11 -1.72
CA GLN A 24 11.47 12.54 -1.20
C GLN A 24 11.36 11.32 -0.26
N ALA A 25 10.18 10.76 -0.05
CA ALA A 25 10.04 9.56 0.78
C ALA A 25 10.80 8.37 0.16
N THR A 26 11.88 7.93 0.81
CA THR A 26 12.77 6.89 0.25
C THR A 26 12.09 5.52 0.27
N ARG A 27 12.03 4.87 -0.89
CA ARG A 27 11.47 3.52 -1.05
C ARG A 27 12.50 2.48 -0.64
N VAL A 28 12.21 1.70 0.39
CA VAL A 28 13.10 0.69 0.98
C VAL A 28 12.57 -0.71 0.68
N GLU A 29 13.43 -1.64 0.24
CA GLU A 29 13.05 -3.05 0.07
C GLU A 29 12.97 -3.74 1.44
N ILE A 30 11.82 -4.35 1.74
CA ILE A 30 11.52 -4.97 3.03
C ILE A 30 11.31 -6.48 2.97
N PHE A 31 11.12 -7.03 1.76
CA PHE A 31 10.97 -8.46 1.49
C PHE A 31 11.55 -8.80 0.12
N SER A 32 12.24 -9.94 0.01
CA SER A 32 12.79 -10.45 -1.25
C SER A 32 12.94 -11.97 -1.15
N GLU A 33 11.99 -12.73 -1.72
CA GLU A 33 12.01 -14.20 -1.69
C GLU A 33 11.32 -14.80 -2.93
N GLY A 34 12.04 -15.69 -3.62
CA GLY A 34 11.56 -16.34 -4.84
C GLY A 34 11.18 -15.32 -5.91
N ARG A 35 9.89 -15.28 -6.27
CA ARG A 35 9.34 -14.36 -7.27
C ARG A 35 8.83 -13.04 -6.69
N TYR A 36 8.71 -12.95 -5.36
CA TYR A 36 8.07 -11.84 -4.68
C TYR A 36 9.11 -10.89 -4.09
N ARG A 37 8.92 -9.59 -4.35
CA ARG A 37 9.66 -8.49 -3.74
C ARG A 37 8.67 -7.51 -3.16
N ALA A 38 8.96 -6.92 -2.02
CA ALA A 38 8.11 -5.88 -1.45
C ALA A 38 8.91 -4.69 -0.95
N PHE A 39 8.32 -3.52 -1.12
CA PHE A 39 8.91 -2.24 -0.81
C PHE A 39 8.00 -1.46 0.12
N VAL A 40 8.58 -0.60 0.94
CA VAL A 40 7.86 0.32 1.82
C VAL A 40 8.34 1.75 1.61
N GLN A 41 7.48 2.71 1.92
CA GLN A 41 7.74 4.13 1.85
C GLN A 41 7.06 4.81 3.05
N ASP A 42 7.83 5.58 3.82
CA ASP A 42 7.31 6.41 4.90
C ASP A 42 6.63 7.66 4.32
N LEU A 43 5.34 7.86 4.62
CA LEU A 43 4.56 9.01 4.19
C LEU A 43 4.30 10.00 5.35
N GLU A 44 5.15 9.96 6.39
CA GLU A 44 5.11 10.72 7.65
C GLU A 44 3.91 10.38 8.56
N CYS A 45 2.71 10.22 8.00
CA CYS A 45 1.49 9.86 8.73
C CYS A 45 1.18 8.35 8.72
N MET A 46 1.79 7.60 7.80
CA MET A 46 1.56 6.17 7.56
C MET A 46 2.69 5.58 6.72
N TRP A 47 2.84 4.26 6.75
CA TRP A 47 3.76 3.54 5.87
C TRP A 47 2.97 2.91 4.74
N ARG A 48 3.28 3.26 3.48
CA ARG A 48 2.74 2.58 2.29
C ARG A 48 3.68 1.43 1.91
N TRP A 49 3.12 0.27 1.59
CA TRP A 49 3.86 -0.86 1.04
C TRP A 49 3.29 -1.33 -0.29
N GLU A 50 4.16 -1.90 -1.12
CA GLU A 50 3.84 -2.47 -2.42
C GLU A 50 4.46 -3.86 -2.54
N ILE A 51 3.75 -4.80 -3.14
CA ILE A 51 4.21 -6.15 -3.46
C ILE A 51 4.26 -6.32 -4.97
N HIS A 52 5.41 -6.80 -5.44
CA HIS A 52 5.72 -7.06 -6.85
C HIS A 52 6.03 -8.55 -7.03
N ARG A 53 5.62 -9.12 -8.16
CA ARG A 53 5.86 -10.52 -8.55
C ARG A 53 6.45 -10.56 -9.93
N ASP A 54 7.59 -11.23 -10.11
CA ASP A 54 8.27 -11.36 -11.41
C ASP A 54 8.61 -10.00 -12.08
N GLY A 55 8.57 -8.90 -11.32
CA GLY A 55 8.75 -7.52 -11.78
C GLY A 55 7.45 -6.71 -11.91
N ASP A 56 6.29 -7.37 -11.97
CA ASP A 56 4.98 -6.74 -12.08
C ASP A 56 4.40 -6.36 -10.71
N PHE A 57 3.75 -5.19 -10.63
CA PHE A 57 3.01 -4.77 -9.44
C PHE A 57 1.76 -5.65 -9.23
N VAL A 58 1.57 -6.17 -8.00
CA VAL A 58 0.44 -7.06 -7.65
C VAL A 58 -0.51 -6.43 -6.63
N GLN A 59 0.01 -5.77 -5.60
CA GLN A 59 -0.80 -5.28 -4.48
C GLN A 59 -0.13 -4.07 -3.80
N GLU A 60 -0.94 -3.08 -3.43
CA GLU A 60 -0.56 -1.98 -2.52
C GLU A 60 -1.34 -2.12 -1.20
N GLY A 61 -0.76 -1.63 -0.11
CA GLY A 61 -1.45 -1.44 1.15
C GLY A 61 -0.70 -0.47 2.06
N CYS A 62 -1.13 -0.39 3.31
CA CYS A 62 -0.50 0.48 4.30
C CYS A 62 -0.49 -0.12 5.70
N SER A 63 0.34 0.46 6.56
CA SER A 63 0.47 0.10 7.97
C SER A 63 0.93 1.29 8.80
N LEU A 64 0.86 1.16 10.13
CA LEU A 64 1.17 2.25 11.07
C LEU A 64 2.68 2.43 11.31
N SER A 65 3.49 1.44 10.93
CA SER A 65 4.95 1.43 11.10
C SER A 65 5.63 0.59 10.02
N GLU A 66 6.94 0.74 9.87
CA GLU A 66 7.76 -0.17 9.05
C GLU A 66 7.65 -1.63 9.51
N SER A 67 7.64 -1.86 10.84
CA SER A 67 7.54 -3.20 11.42
C SER A 67 6.22 -3.89 11.08
N SER A 68 5.09 -3.19 11.24
CA SER A 68 3.77 -3.70 10.87
C SER A 68 3.62 -3.86 9.35
N SER A 69 4.33 -3.05 8.54
CA SER A 69 4.41 -3.25 7.09
C SER A 69 5.09 -4.57 6.73
N ARG A 70 6.17 -4.93 7.43
CA ARG A 70 6.88 -6.22 7.23
C ARG A 70 5.98 -7.42 7.58
N GLU A 71 5.24 -7.34 8.67
CA GLU A 71 4.27 -8.38 9.07
C GLU A 71 3.12 -8.50 8.06
N ALA A 72 2.51 -7.38 7.66
CA ALA A 72 1.43 -7.35 6.67
C ALA A 72 1.86 -7.94 5.32
N VAL A 73 3.03 -7.54 4.81
CA VAL A 73 3.62 -8.12 3.60
C VAL A 73 3.85 -9.61 3.76
N GLY A 74 4.41 -10.07 4.89
CA GLY A 74 4.65 -11.49 5.15
C GLY A 74 3.36 -12.34 5.08
N HIS A 75 2.27 -11.85 5.65
CA HIS A 75 0.96 -12.51 5.56
C HIS A 75 0.43 -12.57 4.11
N VAL A 76 0.50 -11.47 3.37
CA VAL A 76 -0.01 -11.39 1.99
C VAL A 76 0.83 -12.25 1.03
N VAL A 77 2.16 -12.24 1.15
CA VAL A 77 3.04 -13.08 0.35
C VAL A 77 2.84 -14.57 0.68
N SER A 78 2.69 -14.94 1.95
CA SER A 78 2.40 -16.32 2.35
C SER A 78 1.11 -16.86 1.72
N PHE A 79 0.05 -16.03 1.68
CA PHE A 79 -1.20 -16.34 0.98
C PHE A 79 -0.99 -16.57 -0.52
N TYR A 80 -0.25 -15.69 -1.21
CA TYR A 80 0.04 -15.86 -2.64
C TYR A 80 0.93 -17.07 -2.93
N GLN A 81 1.97 -17.32 -2.12
CA GLN A 81 2.82 -18.51 -2.24
C GLN A 81 2.03 -19.81 -2.06
N HIS A 82 1.05 -19.83 -1.16
CA HIS A 82 0.16 -21.00 -0.99
C HIS A 82 -0.70 -21.24 -2.23
N ARG A 83 -1.26 -20.17 -2.84
CA ARG A 83 -2.04 -20.25 -4.08
C ARG A 83 -1.20 -20.71 -5.27
N ASP A 84 0.00 -20.17 -5.43
CA ASP A 84 0.93 -20.55 -6.50
C ASP A 84 1.24 -22.06 -6.49
N ARG A 85 1.43 -22.66 -5.30
CA ARG A 85 1.63 -24.11 -5.16
C ARG A 85 0.40 -24.89 -5.62
N GLY A 86 -0.79 -24.43 -5.26
CA GLY A 86 -2.06 -25.04 -5.68
C GLY A 86 -2.30 -24.97 -7.18
N ASP A 87 -1.93 -23.85 -7.82
CA ASP A 87 -2.07 -23.68 -9.28
C ASP A 87 -1.07 -24.56 -10.05
N VAL A 88 0.18 -24.68 -9.59
CA VAL A 88 1.17 -25.62 -10.17
C VAL A 88 0.68 -27.06 -10.09
N SER A 89 0.23 -27.52 -8.92
CA SER A 89 -0.29 -28.89 -8.76
C SER A 89 -1.55 -29.19 -9.60
N ARG A 90 -2.27 -28.18 -10.09
CA ARG A 90 -3.40 -28.35 -11.01
C ARG A 90 -2.97 -28.40 -12.48
N ALA A 91 -1.89 -27.69 -12.84
CA ALA A 91 -1.32 -27.75 -14.18
C ALA A 91 -0.68 -29.13 -14.46
N ASP A 92 0.05 -29.68 -13.47
CA ASP A 92 0.71 -30.99 -13.59
C ASP A 92 -0.28 -32.17 -13.65
N ALA A 93 -1.54 -31.97 -13.25
CA ALA A 93 -2.59 -33.00 -13.22
C ALA A 93 -3.44 -33.09 -14.50
N GLN A 94 -3.06 -32.37 -15.57
CA GLN A 94 -3.79 -32.33 -16.85
C GLN A 94 -3.04 -33.01 -18.02
N TYR A 95 -2.06 -33.87 -17.74
CA TYR A 95 -1.25 -34.59 -18.74
C TYR A 95 -1.26 -36.11 -18.51
#